data_AF-A0A971QII9-F1
#
_entry.id   AF-A0A971QII9-F1
#
_cell.length_a   1.000
_cell.length_b   1.000
_cell.length_c   1.000
_cell.angle_alpha   90.00
_cell.angle_beta   90.00
_cell.angle_gamma   90.00
#
_symmetry.space_group_name_H-M   'P 1'
#
loop_
_entity.id
_entity.type
_entity.pdbx_description
1 polymer ?
#
loop_
_entity_poly.entity_id
_entity_poly.type
_entity_poly.pdbx_seq_one_letter_code
_entity_poly.pdbx_strand_id
1 'polypeptide(L)'
;MPSTEQNKTAVIIKLGLVALAFAGAVFFTMRGRGDDEARQLDTPESARPYICLDDGHVFQVTPADFKRLTEKLPPDDHGGNVLVIPCPTTGQVTATPAEQCPNDQTYFPLRQKNGKFGKCPKCGWSRHGH
;
A
#
# COMPACT_ATOMS: atom_id res chain seq x y z
N MET A 1 39.72 12.11 56.26
CA MET A 1 38.27 11.84 56.30
C MET A 1 37.68 12.15 54.94
N PRO A 2 37.58 11.19 54.01
CA PRO A 2 37.02 11.46 52.69
C PRO A 2 35.49 11.33 52.70
N SER A 3 34.84 12.49 52.66
CA SER A 3 33.75 12.83 51.73
C SER A 3 32.61 11.81 51.58
N THR A 4 31.74 11.75 52.58
CA THR A 4 30.40 11.11 52.51
C THR A 4 29.55 11.63 51.33
N GLU A 5 29.86 12.79 50.77
CA GLU A 5 29.19 13.34 49.59
C GLU A 5 29.52 12.62 48.28
N GLN A 6 30.77 12.18 48.05
CA GLN A 6 31.15 11.56 46.77
C GLN A 6 30.42 10.22 46.54
N ASN A 7 30.14 9.49 47.62
CA ASN A 7 29.46 8.19 47.54
C ASN A 7 27.97 8.36 47.19
N LYS A 8 27.32 9.44 47.67
CA LYS A 8 25.93 9.74 47.31
C LYS A 8 25.79 10.14 45.84
N THR A 9 26.68 10.99 45.35
CA THR A 9 26.67 11.42 43.93
C THR A 9 26.94 10.24 42.99
N ALA A 10 27.88 9.35 43.36
CA ALA A 10 28.16 8.15 42.58
C ALA A 10 26.98 7.15 42.56
N VAL A 11 26.25 7.01 43.67
CA VAL A 11 25.06 6.17 43.75
C VAL A 11 23.90 6.75 42.93
N ILE A 12 23.69 8.07 42.98
CA ILE A 12 22.64 8.74 42.19
C ILE A 12 22.92 8.62 40.69
N ILE A 13 24.18 8.81 40.26
CA ILE A 13 24.55 8.67 38.84
C ILE A 13 24.33 7.23 38.35
N LYS A 14 24.70 6.22 39.16
CA LYS A 14 24.47 4.81 38.81
C LYS A 14 22.97 4.48 38.70
N LEU A 15 22.16 4.96 39.64
CA LEU A 15 20.70 4.80 39.60
C LEU A 15 20.09 5.49 38.38
N GLY A 16 20.56 6.70 38.05
CA GLY A 16 20.14 7.43 36.85
C GLY A 16 20.46 6.68 35.56
N LEU A 17 21.67 6.12 35.44
CA LEU A 17 22.07 5.31 34.28
C LEU A 17 21.23 4.03 34.13
N VAL A 18 20.95 3.34 35.25
CA VAL A 18 20.08 2.15 35.23
C VAL A 18 18.66 2.51 34.83
N ALA A 19 18.10 3.60 35.36
CA ALA A 19 16.77 4.07 34.98
C ALA A 19 16.69 4.48 33.50
N LEU A 20 17.73 5.13 32.97
CA LEU A 20 17.79 5.52 31.56
C LEU A 20 17.92 4.30 30.64
N ALA A 21 18.72 3.29 31.03
CA ALA A 21 18.84 2.04 30.30
C ALA A 21 17.53 1.24 30.30
N PHE A 22 16.81 1.21 31.43
CA PHE A 22 15.48 0.59 31.52
C PHE A 22 14.44 1.34 30.68
N ALA A 23 14.41 2.67 30.76
CA ALA A 23 13.52 3.48 29.92
C ALA A 23 13.82 3.28 28.43
N GLY A 24 15.10 3.19 28.06
CA GLY A 24 15.54 2.86 26.70
C GLY A 24 15.11 1.46 26.25
N ALA A 25 15.25 0.45 27.11
CA ALA A 25 14.81 -0.92 26.81
C ALA A 25 13.28 -1.03 26.71
N VAL A 26 12.53 -0.36 27.57
CA VAL A 26 11.06 -0.28 27.49
C VAL A 26 10.64 0.46 26.22
N PHE A 27 11.28 1.58 25.90
CA PHE A 27 11.00 2.33 24.68
C PHE A 27 11.32 1.50 23.42
N PHE A 28 12.43 0.76 23.39
CA PHE A 28 12.77 -0.13 22.27
C PHE A 28 11.85 -1.36 22.19
N THR A 29 11.36 -1.90 23.30
CA THR A 29 10.41 -3.03 23.28
C THR A 29 8.98 -2.59 22.94
N MET A 30 8.59 -1.36 23.27
CA MET A 30 7.31 -0.77 22.84
C MET A 30 7.38 -0.26 21.40
N ARG A 31 8.51 0.30 20.95
CA ARG A 31 8.71 0.80 19.58
C ARG A 31 9.04 -0.33 18.59
N GLY A 32 9.74 -1.37 19.04
CA GLY A 32 10.03 -2.58 18.25
C GLY A 32 8.83 -3.52 18.03
N ARG A 33 7.68 -3.23 18.66
CA ARG A 33 6.37 -3.81 18.31
C ARG A 33 5.58 -2.96 17.31
N GLY A 34 6.14 -1.84 16.84
CA GLY A 34 5.54 -1.00 15.81
C GLY A 34 5.78 -1.49 14.38
N ASP A 35 6.61 -2.53 14.21
CA ASP A 35 6.88 -3.20 12.93
C ASP A 35 6.16 -4.56 12.85
N ASP A 36 5.04 -4.72 13.57
CA ASP A 36 3.97 -5.57 13.06
C ASP A 36 3.44 -4.85 11.82
N GLU A 37 4.12 -5.16 10.72
CA GLU A 37 3.70 -5.02 9.35
C GLU A 37 2.21 -4.71 9.27
N ALA A 38 1.88 -3.60 8.62
CA ALA A 38 0.67 -3.51 7.82
C ALA A 38 0.65 -4.73 6.90
N ARG A 39 0.22 -5.86 7.45
CA ARG A 39 0.08 -7.16 6.83
C ARG A 39 -1.08 -6.95 5.90
N GLN A 40 -0.78 -6.32 4.78
CA GLN A 40 -1.69 -6.10 3.68
C GLN A 40 -2.12 -7.51 3.34
N LEU A 41 -3.31 -7.87 3.80
CA LEU A 41 -3.80 -9.24 3.78
C LEU A 41 -3.81 -9.66 2.31
N ASP A 42 -2.84 -10.47 1.90
CA ASP A 42 -2.83 -11.18 0.61
C ASP A 42 -3.85 -12.31 0.66
N THR A 43 -5.09 -11.96 1.00
CA THR A 43 -6.22 -12.85 0.89
C THR A 43 -6.80 -12.70 -0.52
N PRO A 44 -7.39 -13.76 -1.09
CA PRO A 44 -8.11 -13.66 -2.37
C PRO A 44 -9.21 -12.58 -2.35
N GLU A 45 -9.72 -12.27 -1.17
CA GLU A 45 -10.76 -11.26 -0.92
C GLU A 45 -10.27 -9.81 -1.10
N SER A 46 -8.96 -9.57 -0.98
CA SER A 46 -8.37 -8.25 -1.20
C SER A 46 -7.99 -8.00 -2.66
N ALA A 47 -8.15 -9.01 -3.52
CA ALA A 47 -7.87 -8.90 -4.94
C ALA A 47 -8.87 -7.96 -5.61
N ARG A 48 -8.34 -7.02 -6.41
CA ARG A 48 -9.15 -6.09 -7.19
C ARG A 48 -9.07 -6.43 -8.67
N PRO A 49 -10.19 -6.27 -9.40
CA PRO A 49 -10.18 -6.54 -10.83
C PRO A 49 -9.42 -5.42 -11.55
N TYR A 50 -8.59 -5.79 -12.50
CA TYR A 50 -7.91 -4.92 -13.46
C TYR A 50 -8.31 -5.35 -14.87
N ILE A 51 -8.30 -4.39 -15.79
CA ILE A 51 -8.59 -4.62 -17.20
C ILE A 51 -7.50 -4.03 -18.08
N CYS A 52 -6.99 -4.83 -18.99
CA CYS A 52 -6.08 -4.39 -20.04
C CYS A 52 -6.80 -3.50 -21.05
N LEU A 53 -6.29 -2.29 -21.28
CA LEU A 53 -6.95 -1.33 -22.16
C LEU A 53 -6.82 -1.67 -23.66
N ASP A 54 -5.92 -2.57 -24.04
CA ASP A 54 -5.67 -2.92 -25.45
C ASP A 54 -6.53 -4.09 -25.94
N ASP A 55 -6.74 -5.10 -25.11
CA ASP A 55 -7.46 -6.33 -25.47
C ASP A 55 -8.70 -6.61 -24.58
N GLY A 56 -8.93 -5.80 -23.55
CA GLY A 56 -10.07 -5.95 -22.63
C GLY A 56 -9.94 -7.12 -21.67
N HIS A 57 -8.77 -7.75 -21.54
CA HIS A 57 -8.58 -8.88 -20.63
C HIS A 57 -8.73 -8.46 -19.17
N VAL A 58 -9.57 -9.15 -18.41
CA VAL A 58 -9.84 -8.89 -16.99
C VAL A 58 -9.13 -9.92 -16.12
N PHE A 59 -8.40 -9.45 -15.11
CA PHE A 59 -7.67 -10.29 -14.18
C PHE A 59 -7.71 -9.71 -12.76
N GLN A 60 -7.48 -10.56 -11.76
CA GLN A 60 -7.49 -10.16 -10.36
C GLN A 60 -6.07 -9.86 -9.87
N VAL A 61 -5.91 -8.77 -9.13
CA VAL A 61 -4.61 -8.33 -8.63
C VAL A 61 -4.68 -8.18 -7.13
N THR A 62 -3.88 -8.98 -6.43
CA THR A 62 -3.70 -8.86 -4.98
C THR A 62 -2.84 -7.64 -4.64
N PRO A 63 -2.87 -7.14 -3.40
CA PRO A 63 -2.02 -6.04 -3.01
C PRO A 63 -0.51 -6.31 -3.15
N ALA A 64 -0.03 -7.52 -2.86
CA ALA A 64 1.37 -7.86 -3.10
C ALA A 64 1.72 -7.95 -4.58
N ASP A 65 0.81 -8.47 -5.42
CA ASP A 65 1.02 -8.47 -6.88
C ASP A 65 1.10 -7.04 -7.40
N PHE A 66 0.21 -6.16 -6.93
CA PHE A 66 0.21 -4.75 -7.30
C PHE A 66 1.54 -4.08 -6.93
N LYS A 67 2.05 -4.31 -5.71
CA LYS A 67 3.35 -3.77 -5.28
C LYS A 67 4.48 -4.29 -6.17
N ARG A 68 4.52 -5.59 -6.44
CA ARG A 68 5.54 -6.22 -7.30
C ARG A 68 5.51 -5.71 -8.74
N LEU A 69 4.31 -5.48 -9.28
CA LEU A 69 4.10 -5.00 -10.64
C LEU A 69 4.47 -3.52 -10.78
N THR A 70 4.27 -2.71 -9.73
CA THR A 70 4.57 -1.27 -9.75
C THR A 70 5.99 -0.92 -9.35
N GLU A 71 6.66 -1.74 -8.52
CA GLU A 71 8.06 -1.52 -8.11
C GLU A 71 9.04 -1.46 -9.29
N LYS A 72 8.71 -2.14 -10.40
CA LYS A 72 9.54 -2.17 -11.61
C LYS A 72 9.23 -1.04 -12.59
N LEU A 73 8.22 -0.23 -12.32
CA LEU A 73 7.81 0.86 -13.20
C LEU A 73 8.58 2.13 -12.84
N PRO A 74 8.99 2.94 -13.84
CA PRO A 74 9.51 4.27 -13.57
C PRO A 74 8.49 5.12 -12.80
N PRO A 75 8.93 6.03 -11.90
CA PRO A 75 8.03 6.88 -11.11
C PRO A 75 7.12 7.78 -11.96
N ASP A 76 7.49 8.06 -13.21
CA ASP A 76 6.71 8.86 -14.17
C ASP A 76 5.74 8.00 -15.02
N ASP A 77 5.93 6.68 -15.03
CA ASP A 77 5.13 5.70 -15.78
C ASP A 77 3.89 5.21 -15.02
N HIS A 78 3.60 5.82 -13.87
CA HIS A 78 2.29 5.71 -13.21
C HIS A 78 1.16 6.41 -13.99
N GLY A 79 1.38 6.67 -15.29
CA GLY A 79 0.40 7.05 -16.29
C GLY A 79 -0.49 8.16 -15.80
N GLY A 80 0.05 9.35 -15.52
CA GLY A 80 -0.66 10.55 -15.05
C GLY A 80 -2.18 10.40 -14.81
N ASN A 81 -2.62 10.48 -13.55
CA ASN A 81 -4.02 10.26 -13.12
C ASN A 81 -4.64 8.88 -13.41
N VAL A 82 -3.96 7.96 -14.11
CA VAL A 82 -4.39 6.60 -14.44
C VAL A 82 -3.32 5.61 -13.99
N LEU A 83 -3.54 5.02 -12.81
CA LEU A 83 -2.67 3.98 -12.29
C LEU A 83 -2.67 2.76 -13.23
N VAL A 84 -1.58 2.57 -13.97
CA VAL A 84 -1.41 1.47 -14.92
C VAL A 84 -0.40 0.44 -14.41
N ILE A 85 -0.68 -0.83 -14.65
CA ILE A 85 0.22 -1.97 -14.39
C ILE A 85 0.41 -2.78 -15.68
N PRO A 86 1.43 -3.65 -15.75
CA PRO A 86 1.63 -4.55 -16.89
C PRO A 86 0.42 -5.45 -17.12
N CYS A 87 -0.02 -5.53 -18.38
CA CYS A 87 -1.04 -6.45 -18.83
C CYS A 87 -0.43 -7.87 -18.99
N PRO A 88 -1.04 -8.92 -18.42
CA PRO A 88 -0.48 -10.27 -18.47
C PRO A 88 -0.48 -10.90 -19.88
N THR A 89 -1.34 -10.42 -20.78
CA THR A 89 -1.45 -10.94 -22.16
C THR A 89 -0.47 -10.28 -23.12
N THR A 90 -0.25 -8.96 -23.01
CA THR A 90 0.59 -8.19 -23.93
C THR A 90 1.95 -7.80 -23.35
N GLY A 91 2.11 -7.84 -22.03
CA GLY A 91 3.30 -7.35 -21.31
C GLY A 91 3.43 -5.83 -21.25
N GLN A 92 2.53 -5.08 -21.90
CA GLN A 92 2.57 -3.62 -21.93
C GLN A 92 1.93 -3.02 -20.67
N VAL A 93 2.38 -1.84 -20.25
CA VAL A 93 1.87 -1.13 -19.06
C VAL A 93 0.55 -0.43 -19.40
N THR A 94 -0.51 -1.22 -19.59
CA THR A 94 -1.81 -0.73 -20.08
C THR A 94 -3.00 -1.22 -19.27
N ALA A 95 -2.80 -2.01 -18.21
CA ALA A 95 -3.89 -2.48 -17.37
C ALA A 95 -4.23 -1.47 -16.28
N THR A 96 -5.52 -1.12 -16.16
CA THR A 96 -6.05 -0.13 -15.21
C THR A 96 -7.06 -0.81 -14.28
N PRO A 97 -7.34 -0.27 -13.08
CA PRO A 97 -8.41 -0.79 -12.23
C PRO A 97 -9.73 -0.91 -13.01
N ALA A 98 -10.36 -2.06 -12.90
CA ALA A 98 -11.67 -2.33 -13.48
C ALA A 98 -12.77 -2.16 -12.44
N GLU A 99 -13.96 -1.84 -12.91
CA GLU A 99 -15.16 -1.79 -12.12
C GLU A 99 -16.22 -2.70 -12.73
N GLN A 100 -16.96 -3.40 -11.87
CA GLN A 100 -18.09 -4.23 -12.30
C GLN A 100 -19.36 -3.40 -12.28
N CYS A 101 -20.09 -3.38 -13.40
CA CYS A 101 -21.37 -2.71 -13.46
C CYS A 101 -22.42 -3.46 -12.63
N PRO A 102 -23.17 -2.79 -11.74
CA PRO A 102 -24.18 -3.45 -10.92
C PRO A 102 -25.38 -3.96 -11.75
N ASN A 103 -25.64 -3.37 -12.92
CA ASN A 103 -26.82 -3.69 -13.73
C ASN A 103 -26.65 -4.95 -14.56
N ASP A 104 -25.46 -5.18 -15.13
CA ASP A 104 -25.22 -6.23 -16.12
C ASP A 104 -23.96 -7.06 -15.86
N GLN A 105 -23.28 -6.80 -14.74
CA GLN A 105 -22.06 -7.47 -14.29
C GLN A 105 -20.87 -7.35 -15.26
N THR A 106 -20.94 -6.46 -16.25
CA THR A 106 -19.84 -6.20 -17.19
C THR A 106 -18.72 -5.44 -16.50
N TYR A 107 -17.48 -5.91 -16.65
CA TYR A 107 -16.29 -5.17 -16.22
C TYR A 107 -15.93 -4.08 -17.25
N PHE A 108 -15.59 -2.90 -16.76
CA PHE A 108 -15.14 -1.78 -17.58
C PHE A 108 -14.02 -1.01 -16.85
N PRO A 109 -13.14 -0.28 -17.55
CA PRO A 109 -12.05 0.44 -16.91
C PRO A 109 -12.59 1.59 -16.06
N LEU A 110 -12.13 1.71 -14.82
CA LEU A 110 -12.52 2.82 -13.93
C LEU A 110 -12.12 4.17 -14.53
N ARG A 111 -10.93 4.24 -15.15
CA ARG A 111 -10.46 5.38 -15.94
C ARG A 111 -9.99 4.93 -17.32
N GLN A 112 -10.40 5.68 -18.33
CA GLN A 112 -9.96 5.49 -19.72
C GLN A 112 -8.57 6.10 -19.95
N LYS A 113 -7.94 5.78 -21.10
CA LYS A 113 -6.63 6.35 -21.52
C LYS A 113 -6.60 7.88 -21.53
N ASN A 114 -7.75 8.53 -21.67
CA ASN A 114 -7.91 9.99 -21.66
C ASN A 114 -8.07 10.59 -20.24
N GLY A 115 -7.95 9.79 -19.19
CA GLY A 115 -8.10 10.20 -17.79
C GLY A 115 -9.55 10.36 -17.31
N LYS A 116 -10.54 10.27 -18.20
CA LYS A 116 -11.97 10.32 -17.86
C LYS A 116 -12.42 9.03 -17.20
N PHE A 117 -13.44 9.12 -16.35
CA PHE A 117 -14.08 7.94 -15.77
C PHE A 117 -14.74 7.09 -16.86
N GLY A 118 -14.55 5.78 -16.78
CA GLY A 118 -15.24 4.85 -17.66
C GLY A 118 -16.72 4.73 -17.31
N LYS A 119 -17.47 4.23 -18.29
CA LYS A 119 -18.88 3.91 -18.18
C LYS A 119 -19.10 2.48 -18.64
N CYS A 120 -20.09 1.81 -18.08
CA CYS A 120 -20.50 0.50 -18.56
C CYS A 120 -20.87 0.60 -20.05
N PRO A 121 -20.28 -0.22 -20.94
CA PRO A 121 -20.53 -0.12 -22.37
C PRO A 121 -21.95 -0.54 -22.79
N LYS A 122 -22.67 -1.30 -21.94
CA LYS A 122 -24.04 -1.76 -22.28
C LYS A 122 -25.13 -0.81 -21.79
N CYS A 123 -25.00 -0.28 -20.57
CA CYS A 123 -26.07 0.52 -19.95
C CYS A 123 -25.66 1.97 -19.62
N GLY A 124 -24.41 2.36 -19.84
CA GLY A 124 -23.93 3.72 -19.61
C GLY A 124 -23.72 4.11 -18.14
N TRP A 125 -23.93 3.19 -17.19
CA TRP A 125 -23.74 3.45 -15.76
C TRP A 125 -22.28 3.81 -15.42
N SER A 126 -22.06 4.72 -14.46
CA SER A 126 -20.75 5.05 -13.92
C SER A 126 -20.83 5.53 -12.47
N ARG A 127 -19.89 5.10 -11.62
CA ARG A 127 -19.83 5.52 -10.21
C ARG A 127 -19.62 7.02 -9.99
N HIS A 128 -19.00 7.72 -10.95
CA HIS A 128 -18.56 9.11 -10.82
C HIS A 128 -19.36 10.11 -11.67
N GLY A 129 -20.45 9.68 -12.30
CA GLY A 129 -21.22 10.48 -13.27
C GLY A 129 -22.64 10.82 -12.83
N HIS A 130 -22.83 11.17 -11.55
CA HIS A 130 -24.06 11.82 -11.10
C HIS A 130 -24.14 13.25 -11.62
#